data_AF-A0A8C1SCQ8-F1
#
_entry.id   AF-A0A8C1SCQ8-F1
#
_cell.length_a   1.000
_cell.length_b   1.000
_cell.length_c   1.000
_cell.angle_alpha   90.00
_cell.angle_beta   90.00
_cell.angle_gamma   90.00
#
_symmetry.space_group_name_H-M   'P 1'
#
loop_
_entity.id
_entity.type
_entity.pdbx_description
1 polymer ?
#
loop_
_entity_poly.entity_id
_entity_poly.type
_entity_poly.pdbx_seq_one_letter_code
_entity_poly.pdbx_strand_id
1 'polypeptide(L)'
;MVPVLMLLMAALVAADEPMMDLSGPLESDSPSVSVVYCNARTTCPSRTTCCRSPFGVWYCCPFLMGQCCRDGRHCCRHGYRCDSTSTLCLRGWLRLPSSAEPATKAIQKTQSVPFDQALKWQSQTETVHCDGNLYCSTEQFCCKTAAGQWGCCSEMV
;
A
#
# COMPACT_ATOMS: atom_id res chain seq x y z
N MET A 1 0.69 56.02 -32.58
CA MET A 1 2.16 55.86 -32.58
C MET A 1 2.71 56.92 -31.65
N VAL A 2 2.57 56.76 -30.32
CA VAL A 2 3.59 56.19 -29.42
C VAL A 2 4.96 56.81 -29.74
N PRO A 3 5.36 57.90 -29.06
CA PRO A 3 6.13 57.77 -27.81
C PRO A 3 5.90 58.96 -26.84
N VAL A 4 6.70 59.09 -25.77
CA VAL A 4 6.73 60.19 -24.77
C VAL A 4 5.79 60.06 -23.55
N LEU A 5 5.29 58.86 -23.24
CA LEU A 5 4.90 58.48 -21.87
C LEU A 5 6.16 58.13 -21.03
N MET A 6 7.16 59.02 -21.06
CA MET A 6 8.54 58.79 -20.58
C MET A 6 8.91 59.64 -19.35
N LEU A 7 7.95 60.19 -18.58
CA LEU A 7 8.31 61.20 -17.56
C LEU A 7 7.63 61.14 -16.18
N LEU A 8 6.81 60.14 -15.82
CA LEU A 8 6.07 60.22 -14.53
C LEU A 8 6.17 59.06 -13.54
N MET A 9 6.99 58.03 -13.75
CA MET A 9 7.15 56.96 -12.73
C MET A 9 8.62 56.66 -12.45
N ALA A 10 9.41 57.70 -12.23
CA ALA A 10 10.71 57.59 -11.58
C ALA A 10 10.61 58.18 -10.17
N ALA A 11 11.18 57.45 -9.21
CA ALA A 11 11.32 57.73 -7.77
C ALA A 11 10.26 57.10 -6.85
N LEU A 12 10.76 56.51 -5.76
CA LEU A 12 10.14 55.66 -4.72
C LEU A 12 10.31 54.16 -5.03
N VAL A 13 11.22 53.37 -4.47
CA VAL A 13 12.05 53.47 -3.26
C VAL A 13 13.20 52.46 -3.43
N ALA A 14 14.41 52.86 -3.05
CA ALA A 14 15.58 52.01 -2.92
C ALA A 14 15.70 51.45 -1.49
N ALA A 15 16.19 50.21 -1.39
CA ALA A 15 16.99 49.58 -0.32
C ALA A 15 16.51 49.66 1.16
N ASP A 16 16.19 48.49 1.74
CA ASP A 16 16.67 48.05 3.06
C ASP A 16 16.41 46.52 3.27
N GLU A 17 17.49 45.72 3.22
CA GLU A 17 17.88 44.59 4.09
C GLU A 17 16.91 43.42 4.50
N PRO A 18 17.47 42.23 4.87
CA PRO A 18 16.78 40.94 4.81
C PRO A 18 16.04 40.57 6.12
N MET A 19 14.76 40.21 6.00
CA MET A 19 14.01 39.58 7.08
C MET A 19 14.22 38.07 7.08
N MET A 20 14.88 37.58 8.13
CA MET A 20 14.88 36.17 8.53
C MET A 20 13.49 35.85 9.08
N ASP A 21 12.63 35.18 8.31
CA ASP A 21 11.44 34.57 8.90
C ASP A 21 11.70 33.10 9.20
N LEU A 22 11.80 32.87 10.51
CA LEU A 22 11.99 31.59 11.17
C LEU A 22 10.63 30.89 11.27
N SER A 23 10.14 30.29 10.19
CA SER A 23 8.91 29.49 10.24
C SER A 23 9.20 28.00 10.03
N GLY A 24 9.58 27.35 11.13
CA GLY A 24 9.36 25.92 11.41
C GLY A 24 10.23 24.90 10.66
N PRO A 25 10.60 23.77 11.28
CA PRO A 25 10.81 22.55 10.50
C PRO A 25 9.58 22.38 9.61
N LEU A 26 9.78 21.88 8.39
CA LEU A 26 8.72 21.20 7.67
C LEU A 26 8.15 20.14 8.62
N GLU A 27 7.12 20.51 9.38
CA GLU A 27 6.09 19.59 9.78
C GLU A 27 5.69 18.99 8.45
N SER A 28 6.18 17.78 8.26
CA SER A 28 5.53 16.81 7.41
C SER A 28 4.12 16.66 7.97
N ASP A 29 3.26 17.63 7.67
CA ASP A 29 1.87 17.33 7.38
C ASP A 29 1.91 16.59 6.03
N SER A 30 2.49 15.39 6.10
CA SER A 30 1.99 14.28 5.32
C SER A 30 0.51 14.34 5.60
N PRO A 31 -0.35 14.66 4.61
CA PRO A 31 -1.77 14.74 4.83
C PRO A 31 -2.10 13.45 5.54
N SER A 32 -2.55 13.52 6.79
CA SER A 32 -2.68 12.34 7.64
C SER A 32 -3.64 11.40 6.91
N VAL A 33 -3.09 10.49 6.10
CA VAL A 33 -3.85 9.60 5.25
C VAL A 33 -4.43 8.64 6.26
N SER A 34 -5.64 8.98 6.70
CA SER A 34 -6.38 8.14 7.60
C SER A 34 -6.50 6.78 6.90
N VAL A 35 -6.18 5.72 7.63
CA VAL A 35 -6.17 4.35 7.11
C VAL A 35 -7.13 3.50 7.91
N VAL A 36 -7.70 2.50 7.26
CA VAL A 36 -8.48 1.45 7.91
C VAL A 36 -7.60 0.22 8.06
N TYR A 37 -7.55 -0.35 9.27
CA TYR A 37 -6.77 -1.56 9.54
C TYR A 37 -7.61 -2.80 9.19
N CYS A 38 -7.16 -3.54 8.18
CA CYS A 38 -7.76 -4.84 7.82
C CYS A 38 -7.27 -5.95 8.73
N ASN A 39 -6.02 -5.86 9.18
CA ASN A 39 -5.42 -6.70 10.21
C ASN A 39 -4.19 -5.97 10.83
N ALA A 40 -3.44 -6.64 11.72
CA ALA A 40 -2.27 -6.06 12.40
C ALA A 40 -1.16 -5.54 11.47
N ARG A 41 -1.05 -6.10 10.27
CA ARG A 41 -0.02 -5.81 9.27
C ARG A 41 -0.58 -5.24 7.98
N THR A 42 -1.87 -4.97 7.86
CA THR A 42 -2.47 -4.67 6.55
C THR A 42 -3.50 -3.56 6.67
N THR A 43 -3.33 -2.53 5.85
CA THR A 43 -4.15 -1.33 5.87
C THR A 43 -4.70 -0.98 4.49
N CYS A 44 -5.88 -0.38 4.47
CA CYS A 44 -6.44 0.25 3.28
C CYS A 44 -6.60 1.77 3.49
N PRO A 45 -6.69 2.57 2.41
CA PRO A 45 -6.95 3.99 2.51
C PRO A 45 -8.25 4.28 3.25
N SER A 46 -8.38 5.50 3.76
CA SER A 46 -9.61 5.94 4.40
C SER A 46 -10.84 5.78 3.51
N ARG A 47 -11.99 5.59 4.16
CA ARG A 47 -13.30 5.44 3.50
C ARG A 47 -13.42 4.23 2.57
N THR A 48 -12.54 3.24 2.73
CA THR A 48 -12.61 1.94 2.04
C THR A 48 -13.08 0.85 2.99
N THR A 49 -13.41 -0.32 2.43
CA THR A 49 -13.75 -1.53 3.19
C THR A 49 -12.73 -2.64 2.91
N CYS A 50 -12.27 -3.33 3.94
CA CYS A 50 -11.34 -4.45 3.81
C CYS A 50 -12.06 -5.71 3.33
N CYS A 51 -11.67 -6.24 2.16
CA CYS A 51 -12.17 -7.50 1.63
C CYS A 51 -11.09 -8.57 1.63
N ARG A 52 -11.40 -9.73 2.20
CA ARG A 52 -10.49 -10.88 2.26
C ARG A 52 -10.86 -11.90 1.20
N SER A 53 -9.92 -12.26 0.34
CA SER A 53 -10.12 -13.34 -0.63
C SER A 53 -10.11 -14.72 0.04
N PRO A 54 -10.64 -15.75 -0.65
CA PRO A 54 -10.55 -17.13 -0.17
C PRO A 54 -9.12 -17.61 0.08
N PHE A 55 -8.13 -17.04 -0.61
CA PHE A 55 -6.71 -17.33 -0.45
C PHE A 55 -6.05 -16.53 0.70
N GLY A 56 -6.82 -15.76 1.46
CA GLY A 56 -6.32 -14.98 2.60
C GLY A 56 -5.68 -13.64 2.24
N VAL A 57 -5.76 -13.20 0.99
CA VAL A 57 -5.22 -11.90 0.54
C VAL A 57 -6.25 -10.79 0.80
N TRP A 58 -5.77 -9.62 1.22
CA TRP A 58 -6.61 -8.45 1.49
C TRP A 58 -6.61 -7.46 0.33
N TYR A 59 -7.80 -6.97 0.01
CA TYR A 59 -8.07 -5.97 -1.01
C TYR A 59 -8.91 -4.84 -0.43
N CYS A 60 -8.75 -3.64 -1.00
CA CYS A 60 -9.44 -2.44 -0.55
C CYS A 60 -10.64 -2.15 -1.45
N CYS A 61 -11.85 -2.32 -0.93
CA CYS A 61 -13.07 -1.95 -1.62
C CYS A 61 -13.27 -0.42 -1.54
N PRO A 62 -13.45 0.30 -2.65
CA PRO A 62 -13.58 1.76 -2.65
C PRO A 62 -14.88 2.27 -2.02
N PHE A 63 -15.85 1.39 -1.78
CA PHE A 63 -17.10 1.74 -1.14
C PHE A 63 -16.98 1.62 0.38
N LEU A 64 -17.36 2.69 1.08
CA LEU A 64 -17.64 2.64 2.51
C LEU A 64 -18.81 1.67 2.75
N MET A 65 -18.64 0.74 3.70
CA MET A 65 -19.63 -0.31 3.98
C MET A 65 -19.99 -1.13 2.73
N GLY A 66 -19.01 -1.31 1.83
CA GLY A 66 -19.16 -2.13 0.64
C GLY A 66 -19.33 -3.61 0.99
N GLN A 67 -20.18 -4.30 0.26
CA GLN A 67 -20.33 -5.75 0.37
C GLN A 67 -19.23 -6.42 -0.46
N CYS A 68 -18.33 -7.15 0.19
CA CYS A 68 -17.34 -7.97 -0.49
C CYS A 68 -18.02 -9.13 -1.21
N CYS A 69 -17.62 -9.38 -2.46
CA CYS A 69 -18.01 -10.58 -3.17
C CYS A 69 -17.20 -11.80 -2.71
N ARG A 70 -17.61 -12.99 -3.14
CA ARG A 70 -17.02 -14.26 -2.66
C ARG A 70 -15.55 -14.41 -3.02
N ASP A 71 -15.14 -13.83 -4.14
CA ASP A 71 -13.76 -13.85 -4.60
C ASP A 71 -12.86 -12.88 -3.81
N GLY A 72 -13.45 -11.96 -3.03
CA GLY A 72 -12.79 -10.95 -2.21
C GLY A 72 -12.03 -9.88 -3.01
N ARG A 73 -12.10 -9.92 -4.34
CA ARG A 73 -11.50 -8.93 -5.24
C ARG A 73 -12.54 -7.93 -5.74
N HIS A 74 -13.76 -8.39 -5.97
CA HIS A 74 -14.88 -7.53 -6.31
C HIS A 74 -15.65 -7.13 -5.07
N CYS A 75 -16.26 -5.95 -5.14
CA CYS A 75 -17.22 -5.52 -4.15
C CYS A 75 -18.34 -4.69 -4.75
N CYS A 76 -19.42 -4.60 -3.99
CA CYS A 76 -20.61 -3.84 -4.31
C CYS A 76 -20.81 -2.71 -3.31
N ARG A 77 -21.44 -1.62 -3.76
CA ARG A 77 -21.91 -0.56 -2.86
C ARG A 77 -22.88 -1.15 -1.83
N HIS A 78 -22.95 -0.51 -0.67
CA HIS A 78 -23.92 -0.84 0.37
C HIS A 78 -25.34 -1.05 -0.19
N GLY A 79 -25.97 -2.16 0.22
CA GLY A 79 -27.32 -2.54 -0.20
C GLY A 79 -27.44 -3.16 -1.60
N TYR A 80 -26.32 -3.46 -2.26
CA TYR A 80 -26.26 -4.34 -3.44
C TYR A 80 -25.64 -5.68 -3.06
N ARG A 81 -26.02 -6.74 -3.79
CA ARG A 81 -25.49 -8.09 -3.60
C ARG A 81 -24.72 -8.53 -4.83
N CYS A 82 -23.63 -9.26 -4.65
CA CYS A 82 -22.89 -9.80 -5.78
C CYS A 82 -23.71 -10.91 -6.47
N ASP A 83 -23.60 -11.00 -7.79
CA ASP A 83 -24.03 -12.16 -8.54
C ASP A 83 -23.10 -13.36 -8.29
N SER A 84 -23.42 -14.53 -8.86
CA SER A 84 -22.62 -15.74 -8.67
C SER A 84 -21.20 -15.64 -9.24
N THR A 85 -21.01 -14.82 -10.27
CA THR A 85 -19.70 -14.59 -10.90
C THR A 85 -18.88 -13.50 -10.19
N SER A 86 -19.47 -12.79 -9.22
CA SER A 86 -18.88 -11.62 -8.53
C SER A 86 -18.63 -10.41 -9.44
N THR A 87 -19.04 -10.45 -10.70
CA THR A 87 -18.81 -9.36 -11.66
C THR A 87 -19.91 -8.31 -11.65
N LEU A 88 -21.10 -8.65 -11.13
CA LEU A 88 -22.27 -7.78 -11.10
C LEU A 88 -22.80 -7.57 -9.68
N CYS A 89 -23.30 -6.37 -9.44
CA CYS A 89 -24.03 -5.95 -8.27
C CYS A 89 -25.52 -5.86 -8.57
N LEU A 90 -26.31 -6.59 -7.80
CA LEU A 90 -27.74 -6.77 -7.98
C LEU A 90 -28.51 -6.08 -6.84
N ARG A 91 -29.56 -5.34 -7.21
CA ARG A 91 -30.56 -4.81 -6.26
C ARG A 91 -31.93 -4.78 -6.93
N GLY A 92 -32.76 -5.77 -6.64
CA GLY A 92 -34.00 -6.00 -7.38
C GLY A 92 -33.67 -6.25 -8.86
N TRP A 93 -34.25 -5.44 -9.74
CA TRP A 93 -34.03 -5.52 -11.19
C TRP A 93 -32.76 -4.80 -11.67
N LEU A 94 -32.12 -4.00 -10.82
CA LEU A 94 -30.95 -3.23 -11.18
C LEU A 94 -29.70 -4.12 -11.19
N ARG A 95 -28.94 -4.04 -12.29
CA ARG A 95 -27.68 -4.76 -12.49
C ARG A 95 -26.60 -3.74 -12.80
N LEU A 96 -25.64 -3.60 -11.90
CA LEU A 96 -24.48 -2.73 -12.07
C LEU A 96 -23.22 -3.58 -12.18
N PRO A 97 -22.20 -3.15 -12.93
CA PRO A 97 -20.88 -3.74 -12.78
C PRO A 97 -20.42 -3.60 -11.32
N SER A 98 -19.89 -4.69 -10.78
CA SER A 98 -19.13 -4.61 -9.54
C SER A 98 -17.91 -3.73 -9.75
N SER A 99 -17.42 -3.11 -8.67
CA SER A 99 -16.12 -2.47 -8.77
C SER A 99 -15.08 -3.58 -8.88
N ALA A 100 -14.61 -3.77 -10.10
CA ALA A 100 -13.34 -4.42 -10.41
C ALA A 100 -12.34 -3.28 -10.57
N GLU A 101 -11.42 -3.11 -9.64
CA GLU A 101 -10.36 -2.10 -9.75
C GLU A 101 -9.05 -2.71 -9.24
N PRO A 102 -7.90 -2.18 -9.67
CA PRO A 102 -6.61 -2.83 -9.54
C PRO A 102 -6.38 -3.06 -8.06
N ALA A 103 -6.11 -4.31 -7.74
CA ALA A 103 -5.67 -4.71 -6.43
C ALA A 103 -4.42 -3.95 -6.04
N THR A 104 -4.55 -2.74 -5.52
CA THR A 104 -3.63 -2.29 -4.49
C THR A 104 -3.89 -3.25 -3.34
N LYS A 105 -3.10 -4.33 -3.38
CA LYS A 105 -2.97 -5.28 -2.29
C LYS A 105 -2.85 -4.41 -1.06
N ALA A 106 -3.72 -4.64 -0.09
CA ALA A 106 -3.76 -3.78 1.07
C ALA A 106 -2.33 -3.64 1.63
N ILE A 107 -1.92 -2.41 1.90
CA ILE A 107 -0.52 -2.08 2.14
C ILE A 107 -0.08 -2.89 3.35
N GLN A 108 0.91 -3.75 3.14
CA GLN A 108 1.52 -4.43 4.26
C GLN A 108 2.36 -3.41 5.01
N LYS A 109 2.13 -3.26 6.31
CA LYS A 109 2.99 -2.50 7.20
C LYS A 109 4.34 -3.21 7.20
N THR A 110 5.22 -2.83 6.27
CA THR A 110 6.63 -3.20 6.32
C THR A 110 7.10 -2.71 7.68
N GLN A 111 7.60 -3.62 8.53
CA GLN A 111 8.35 -3.18 9.70
C GLN A 111 9.46 -2.29 9.13
N SER A 112 9.38 -0.99 9.42
CA SER A 112 10.45 -0.05 9.11
C SER A 112 11.65 -0.46 9.96
N VAL A 113 12.44 -1.40 9.45
CA VAL A 113 13.81 -1.57 9.94
C VAL A 113 14.52 -0.24 9.65
N PRO A 114 15.15 0.40 10.65
CA PRO A 114 15.86 1.66 10.49
C PRO A 114 16.81 1.60 9.30
N PHE A 115 16.85 2.69 8.54
CA PHE A 115 17.59 2.83 7.27
C PHE A 115 19.08 2.46 7.39
N ASP A 116 19.66 2.50 8.59
CA ASP A 116 21.04 2.10 8.88
C ASP A 116 21.32 0.60 8.63
N GLN A 117 20.28 -0.24 8.50
CA GLN A 117 20.43 -1.66 8.15
C GLN A 117 20.31 -1.96 6.65
N ALA A 118 19.97 -0.98 5.80
CA ALA A 118 19.77 -1.20 4.37
C ALA A 118 21.08 -1.37 3.56
N LEU A 119 22.22 -0.92 4.10
CA LEU A 119 23.54 -1.08 3.46
C LEU A 119 24.19 -2.45 3.71
N LYS A 120 23.67 -3.28 4.62
CA LYS A 120 24.16 -4.66 4.84
C LYS A 120 23.45 -5.70 3.96
N TRP A 121 22.40 -5.30 3.22
CA TRP A 121 21.51 -6.20 2.49
C TRP A 121 21.78 -6.30 0.98
N GLN A 122 22.83 -5.65 0.45
CA GLN A 122 23.20 -5.82 -0.96
C GLN A 122 23.97 -7.11 -1.27
N SER A 123 24.20 -8.00 -0.28
CA SER A 123 24.94 -9.25 -0.49
C SER A 123 24.27 -10.51 0.08
N GLN A 124 22.95 -10.56 0.18
CA GLN A 124 22.25 -11.79 0.57
C GLN A 124 21.37 -12.28 -0.57
N THR A 125 22.02 -13.00 -1.47
CA THR A 125 21.43 -14.02 -2.32
C THR A 125 20.50 -14.91 -1.49
N GLU A 126 19.19 -14.72 -1.65
CA GLU A 126 18.20 -15.78 -1.81
C GLU A 126 18.52 -17.13 -1.13
N THR A 127 18.41 -17.17 0.20
CA THR A 127 18.50 -18.40 1.01
C THR A 127 17.19 -18.61 1.79
N VAL A 128 16.72 -19.86 1.83
CA VAL A 128 15.53 -20.30 2.55
C VAL A 128 15.95 -20.72 3.96
N HIS A 129 15.43 -20.05 4.99
CA HIS A 129 15.76 -20.37 6.40
C HIS A 129 14.90 -21.53 6.93
N CYS A 130 15.56 -22.58 7.41
CA CYS A 130 14.92 -23.69 8.11
C CYS A 130 15.05 -23.51 9.63
N ASP A 131 14.18 -24.17 10.40
CA ASP A 131 14.18 -24.05 11.85
C ASP A 131 15.51 -24.57 12.48
N GLY A 132 16.08 -23.82 13.43
CA GLY A 132 17.49 -23.90 13.82
C GLY A 132 18.40 -22.88 13.12
N ASN A 133 19.68 -23.22 12.91
CA ASN A 133 20.69 -22.39 12.21
C ASN A 133 20.98 -22.92 10.77
N LEU A 134 20.00 -23.56 10.13
CA LEU A 134 20.16 -24.18 8.81
C LEU A 134 19.56 -23.30 7.71
N TYR A 135 20.35 -23.04 6.67
CA TYR A 135 19.96 -22.23 5.51
C TYR A 135 20.13 -23.06 4.24
N CYS A 136 19.10 -23.13 3.42
CA CYS A 136 19.10 -23.82 2.13
C CYS A 136 19.12 -22.82 0.98
N SER A 137 19.58 -23.23 -0.20
CA SER A 137 19.54 -22.39 -1.40
C SER A 137 18.09 -22.21 -1.91
N THR A 138 17.84 -21.23 -2.76
CA THR A 138 16.49 -20.97 -3.34
C THR A 138 15.87 -22.12 -4.11
N GLU A 139 16.67 -23.08 -4.57
CA GLU A 139 16.20 -24.27 -5.28
C GLU A 139 15.95 -25.48 -4.35
N GLN A 140 16.02 -25.29 -3.03
CA GLN A 140 15.89 -26.35 -2.03
C GLN A 140 14.79 -26.05 -1.01
N PHE A 141 14.17 -27.11 -0.49
CA PHE A 141 13.14 -27.05 0.54
C PHE A 141 13.66 -27.59 1.88
N CYS A 142 13.13 -27.07 2.99
CA CYS A 142 13.42 -27.57 4.33
C CYS A 142 12.73 -28.91 4.57
N CYS A 143 13.49 -29.96 4.82
CA CYS A 143 12.99 -31.29 5.14
C CYS A 143 13.47 -31.73 6.53
N LYS A 144 12.67 -32.53 7.24
CA LYS A 144 13.01 -33.02 8.60
C LYS A 144 13.24 -34.52 8.55
N THR A 145 14.41 -34.97 8.98
CA THR A 145 14.75 -36.39 9.02
C THR A 145 13.95 -37.13 10.10
N ALA A 146 13.88 -38.45 10.03
CA ALA A 146 13.24 -39.28 11.05
C ALA A 146 13.86 -39.12 12.46
N ALA A 147 15.10 -38.63 12.54
CA ALA A 147 15.77 -38.27 13.79
C ALA A 147 15.40 -36.88 14.32
N GLY A 148 14.53 -36.13 13.62
CA GLY A 148 14.07 -34.80 14.01
C GLY A 148 15.02 -33.65 13.62
N GLN A 149 16.05 -33.92 12.81
CA GLN A 149 17.02 -32.92 12.37
C GLN A 149 16.60 -32.30 11.04
N TRP A 150 16.84 -30.99 10.88
CA TRP A 150 16.56 -30.26 9.64
C TRP A 150 17.66 -30.51 8.59
N GLY A 151 17.26 -30.60 7.33
CA GLY A 151 18.11 -30.75 6.16
C GLY A 151 17.54 -30.01 4.94
N CYS A 152 18.35 -29.88 3.90
CA CYS A 152 17.96 -29.29 2.62
C CYS A 152 17.67 -30.40 1.61
N CYS A 153 16.46 -30.43 1.04
CA CYS A 153 16.03 -31.42 0.05
C CYS A 153 15.70 -30.73 -1.27
N SER A 154 16.09 -31.36 -2.38
CA SER A 154 15.81 -30.87 -3.74
C SER A 154 14.55 -31.49 -4.39
N GLU A 155 13.91 -32.44 -3.72
CA GLU A 155 12.67 -33.10 -4.16
C GLU A 155 11.62 -33.06 -3.03
N MET A 156 10.34 -32.85 -3.38
CA MET A 156 9.22 -33.00 -2.46
C MET A 156 8.98 -34.49 -2.22
N VAL A 157 9.42 -35.00 -1.06
CA VAL A 157 9.04 -36.32 -0.55
C VAL A 157 8.40 -36.16 0.82
#